data_AF-A0A257SG24-F1
#
_entry.id   AF-A0A257SG24-F1
#
_cell.length_a   1.000
_cell.length_b   1.000
_cell.length_c   1.000
_cell.angle_alpha   90.00
_cell.angle_beta   90.00
_cell.angle_gamma   90.00
#
_symmetry.space_group_name_H-M   'P 1'
#
loop_
_entity.id
_entity.type
_entity.pdbx_description
1 polymer ?
#
loop_
_entity_poly.entity_id
_entity_poly.type
_entity_poly.pdbx_seq_one_letter_code
_entity_poly.pdbx_strand_id
1 'polypeptide(L)'
;MSSKARILTAIAAVLLIAVYLVPLGMKISVHSVTGVQEYDLQNINELNHYIGMKVIDPSTIPVLRVMPWVVGGLIAAGLLVALVGRRRLLYAWMAAFFAFGAAGMAEFWWWEYDYGHHLDEANAIIKIPGMSYQPPLIGSKQLLNFTAVSVPDWGAWIVGAAFALGVIAIVVARHSPPARPATLG
;
A
#
# COMPACT_ATOMS: atom_id res chain seq x y z
N MET A 1 8.31 22.93 -16.96
CA MET A 1 8.84 22.53 -15.63
C MET A 1 10.36 22.64 -15.70
N SER A 2 11.06 22.96 -14.60
CA SER A 2 12.52 23.01 -14.61
C SER A 2 13.15 21.62 -14.74
N SER A 3 14.39 21.55 -15.20
CA SER A 3 15.12 20.28 -15.34
C SER A 3 15.23 19.54 -14.00
N LYS A 4 15.44 20.26 -12.89
CA LYS A 4 15.47 19.69 -11.54
C LYS A 4 14.17 18.96 -11.18
N ALA A 5 13.01 19.59 -11.42
CA ALA A 5 11.72 18.97 -11.14
C ALA A 5 11.42 17.79 -12.09
N ARG A 6 11.91 17.82 -13.34
CA ARG A 6 11.82 16.66 -14.26
C ARG A 6 12.63 15.48 -13.74
N ILE A 7 13.87 15.72 -13.29
CA ILE A 7 14.73 14.69 -12.70
C ILE A 7 14.10 14.10 -11.44
N LEU A 8 13.60 14.94 -10.53
CA LEU A 8 12.92 14.46 -9.32
C LEU A 8 11.69 13.61 -9.63
N THR A 9 10.88 14.01 -10.62
CA THR A 9 9.72 13.23 -11.06
C THR A 9 10.15 11.88 -11.64
N ALA A 10 11.22 11.85 -12.45
CA ALA A 10 11.75 10.60 -13.00
C ALA A 10 12.28 9.67 -11.90
N ILE A 11 13.03 10.21 -10.93
CA ILE A 11 13.54 9.43 -9.79
C ILE A 11 12.38 8.87 -8.97
N ALA A 12 11.35 9.67 -8.69
CA ALA A 12 10.15 9.20 -7.99
C ALA A 12 9.47 8.04 -8.74
N ALA A 13 9.32 8.16 -10.07
CA ALA A 13 8.72 7.11 -10.89
C ALA A 13 9.59 5.84 -10.96
N VAL A 14 10.91 5.97 -11.10
CA VAL A 14 11.83 4.83 -11.13
C VAL A 14 11.90 4.13 -9.77
N LEU A 15 11.84 4.88 -8.68
CA LEU A 15 11.85 4.31 -7.33
C LEU A 15 10.68 3.35 -7.10
N LEU A 16 9.52 3.60 -7.72
CA LEU A 16 8.38 2.68 -7.68
C LEU A 16 8.66 1.31 -8.33
N ILE A 17 9.69 1.16 -9.16
CA ILE A 17 10.08 -0.16 -9.70
C ILE A 17 10.55 -1.08 -8.55
N ALA A 18 11.18 -0.53 -7.52
CA ALA A 18 11.64 -1.31 -6.37
C ALA A 18 10.48 -2.02 -5.63
N VAL A 19 9.25 -1.54 -5.78
CA VAL A 19 8.03 -2.16 -5.23
C VAL A 19 7.79 -3.57 -5.78
N TYR A 20 8.25 -3.89 -6.99
CA TYR A 20 8.14 -5.26 -7.54
C TYR A 20 9.21 -6.21 -7.01
N LEU A 21 10.24 -5.68 -6.34
CA LEU A 21 11.38 -6.45 -5.84
C LEU A 21 11.29 -6.75 -4.34
N VAL A 22 10.39 -6.06 -3.63
CA VAL A 22 10.18 -6.24 -2.19
C VAL A 22 8.74 -6.68 -1.91
N PRO A 23 8.49 -7.41 -0.82
CA PRO A 23 7.14 -7.69 -0.38
C PRO A 23 6.37 -6.38 -0.15
N LEU A 24 5.19 -6.30 -0.76
CA LEU A 24 4.16 -5.33 -0.42
C LEU A 24 3.25 -5.99 0.62
N GLY A 25 3.20 -5.44 1.83
CA GLY A 25 2.28 -5.97 2.83
C GLY A 25 2.57 -5.51 4.25
N MET A 26 1.91 -6.21 5.17
CA MET A 26 2.12 -6.09 6.60
C MET A 26 2.72 -7.40 7.11
N LYS A 27 3.71 -7.28 7.99
CA LYS A 27 4.23 -8.42 8.72
C LYS A 27 3.29 -8.74 9.88
N ILE A 28 2.34 -9.66 9.65
CA ILE A 28 1.41 -10.11 10.69
C ILE A 28 2.12 -11.19 11.50
N SER A 29 2.62 -10.80 12.67
CA SER A 29 3.16 -11.74 13.64
C SER A 29 2.13 -12.03 14.70
N VAL A 30 1.86 -13.32 14.93
CA VAL A 30 1.00 -13.81 16.00
C VAL A 30 1.91 -14.30 17.11
N HIS A 31 2.06 -13.50 18.16
CA HIS A 31 2.80 -13.93 19.34
C HIS A 31 1.92 -14.86 20.18
N SER A 32 2.23 -16.15 20.14
CA SER A 32 1.75 -17.12 21.14
C SER A 32 2.73 -17.18 22.32
N VAL A 33 2.38 -17.92 23.38
CA VAL A 33 3.29 -18.20 24.51
C VAL A 33 4.63 -18.85 24.05
N THR A 34 4.72 -19.33 22.81
CA THR A 34 5.90 -20.02 22.24
C THR A 34 6.68 -19.26 21.16
N GLY A 35 6.37 -17.98 20.86
CA GLY A 35 7.17 -17.14 19.93
C GLY A 35 6.63 -17.00 18.49
N VAL A 36 7.44 -16.46 17.57
CA VAL A 36 7.14 -16.27 16.12
C VAL A 36 7.57 -17.52 15.35
N GLN A 37 6.71 -18.10 14.51
CA GLN A 37 7.00 -19.33 13.78
C GLN A 37 7.02 -19.12 12.25
N GLU A 38 7.72 -20.00 11.55
CA GLU A 38 7.87 -19.99 10.08
C GLU A 38 6.55 -20.23 9.32
N TYR A 39 5.48 -20.61 10.04
CA TYR A 39 4.16 -21.00 9.52
C TYR A 39 3.03 -20.01 9.90
N ASP A 40 3.33 -18.72 10.09
CA ASP A 40 2.36 -17.73 10.57
C ASP A 40 1.03 -17.73 9.79
N LEU A 41 1.03 -17.83 8.46
CA LEU A 41 -0.20 -17.84 7.66
C LEU A 41 -1.04 -19.12 7.86
N GLN A 42 -0.39 -20.29 7.94
CA GLN A 42 -1.08 -21.56 8.19
C GLN A 42 -1.67 -21.58 9.61
N ASN A 43 -0.88 -21.16 10.60
CA ASN A 43 -1.33 -21.05 11.99
C ASN A 43 -2.50 -20.06 12.14
N ILE A 44 -2.46 -18.93 11.44
CA ILE A 44 -3.58 -17.98 11.39
C ILE A 44 -4.80 -18.62 10.74
N ASN A 45 -4.65 -19.32 9.61
CA ASN A 45 -5.77 -19.95 8.93
C ASN A 45 -6.38 -21.12 9.72
N GLU A 46 -5.56 -21.87 10.46
CA GLU A 46 -6.04 -22.86 11.42
C GLU A 46 -6.82 -22.19 12.55
N LEU A 47 -6.29 -21.12 13.14
CA LEU A 47 -7.01 -20.33 14.14
C LEU A 47 -8.34 -19.81 13.60
N ASN A 48 -8.34 -19.24 12.39
CA ASN A 48 -9.52 -18.69 11.74
C ASN A 48 -10.67 -19.71 11.68
N HIS A 49 -10.35 -20.96 11.35
CA HIS A 49 -11.32 -22.05 11.33
C HIS A 49 -12.01 -22.23 12.69
N TYR A 50 -11.27 -22.14 13.80
CA TYR A 50 -11.85 -22.26 15.15
C TYR A 50 -12.76 -21.09 15.54
N ILE A 51 -12.45 -19.88 15.09
CA ILE A 51 -13.18 -18.65 15.45
C ILE A 51 -14.17 -18.18 14.36
N GLY A 52 -14.36 -18.97 13.30
CA GLY A 52 -15.27 -18.67 12.20
C GLY A 52 -14.80 -17.59 11.24
N MET A 53 -13.52 -17.21 11.25
CA MET A 53 -12.97 -16.26 10.27
C MET A 53 -12.76 -16.93 8.91
N LYS A 54 -12.77 -16.11 7.85
CA LYS A 54 -12.46 -16.56 6.49
C LYS A 54 -11.00 -17.04 6.41
N VAL A 55 -10.70 -17.94 5.49
CA VAL A 55 -9.31 -18.29 5.17
C VAL A 55 -8.67 -17.08 4.47
N ILE A 56 -7.49 -16.65 4.92
CA ILE A 56 -6.66 -15.69 4.20
C ILE A 56 -6.06 -16.41 2.99
N ASP A 57 -6.60 -16.11 1.82
CA ASP A 57 -6.03 -16.48 0.53
C ASP A 57 -5.60 -15.20 -0.20
N PRO A 58 -4.29 -14.95 -0.37
CA PRO A 58 -3.78 -13.77 -1.08
C PRO A 58 -4.34 -13.58 -2.50
N SER A 59 -4.73 -14.68 -3.17
CA SER A 59 -5.30 -14.63 -4.52
C SER A 59 -6.71 -14.04 -4.56
N THR A 60 -7.40 -14.04 -3.42
CA THR A 60 -8.76 -13.51 -3.26
C THR A 60 -8.79 -12.03 -2.86
N ILE A 61 -7.65 -11.47 -2.46
CA ILE A 61 -7.54 -10.07 -2.02
C ILE A 61 -7.46 -9.16 -3.26
N PRO A 62 -8.51 -8.37 -3.57
CA PRO A 62 -8.59 -7.65 -4.83
C PRO A 62 -7.48 -6.60 -5.00
N VAL A 63 -7.11 -5.88 -3.93
CA VAL A 63 -6.00 -4.92 -3.99
C VAL A 63 -4.68 -5.56 -4.41
N LEU A 64 -4.37 -6.78 -3.96
CA LEU A 64 -3.12 -7.45 -4.34
C LEU A 64 -3.06 -7.78 -5.83
N ARG A 65 -4.22 -8.03 -6.46
CA ARG A 65 -4.32 -8.31 -7.90
C ARG A 65 -4.24 -7.05 -8.76
N VAL A 66 -4.81 -5.94 -8.29
CA VAL A 66 -4.90 -4.69 -9.06
C VAL A 66 -3.68 -3.78 -8.86
N MET A 67 -3.06 -3.81 -7.68
CA MET A 67 -1.94 -2.94 -7.32
C MET A 67 -0.76 -3.00 -8.30
N PRO A 68 -0.29 -4.18 -8.80
CA PRO A 68 0.80 -4.24 -9.77
C PRO A 68 0.52 -3.46 -11.05
N TRP A 69 -0.73 -3.43 -11.52
CA TRP A 69 -1.12 -2.68 -12.72
C TRP A 69 -1.19 -1.18 -12.46
N VAL A 70 -1.71 -0.79 -11.28
CA VAL A 70 -1.77 0.62 -10.86
C VAL A 70 -0.37 1.20 -10.69
N VAL A 71 0.53 0.48 -10.02
CA VAL A 71 1.94 0.89 -9.84
C VAL A 71 2.63 1.00 -11.20
N GLY A 72 2.42 0.04 -12.10
CA GLY A 72 2.99 0.08 -13.45
C GLY A 72 2.49 1.29 -14.25
N GLY A 73 1.20 1.60 -14.14
CA GLY A 73 0.60 2.80 -14.73
C GLY A 73 1.19 4.10 -14.16
N LEU A 74 1.40 4.16 -12.83
CA LEU A 74 2.02 5.31 -12.18
C LEU A 74 3.48 5.51 -12.58
N ILE A 75 4.24 4.42 -12.77
CA ILE A 75 5.62 4.47 -13.28
C ILE A 75 5.64 5.05 -14.70
N ALA A 76 4.86 4.45 -15.61
CA ALA A 76 4.81 4.88 -17.00
C ALA A 76 4.35 6.34 -17.13
N ALA A 77 3.29 6.72 -16.41
CA ALA A 77 2.78 8.09 -16.39
C ALA A 77 3.81 9.07 -15.79
N GLY A 78 4.51 8.69 -14.71
CA GLY A 78 5.51 9.53 -14.07
C GLY A 78 6.73 9.78 -14.96
N LEU A 79 7.21 8.76 -15.67
CA LEU A 79 8.26 8.91 -16.68
C LEU A 79 7.82 9.80 -17.84
N LEU A 80 6.57 9.64 -18.31
CA LEU A 80 6.00 10.50 -19.36
C LEU A 80 5.90 11.96 -18.90
N VAL A 81 5.48 12.20 -17.65
CA VAL A 81 5.42 13.54 -17.05
C VAL A 81 6.81 14.17 -17.00
N ALA A 82 7.82 13.40 -16.58
CA ALA A 82 9.21 13.85 -16.55
C ALA A 82 9.73 14.19 -17.95
N LEU A 83 9.40 13.36 -18.95
CA LEU A 83 9.77 13.57 -20.34
C LEU A 83 9.12 14.83 -20.93
N VAL A 84 7.79 14.98 -20.79
CA VAL A 84 7.03 16.11 -21.36
C VAL A 84 7.29 17.41 -20.60
N GLY A 85 7.56 17.36 -19.30
CA GLY A 85 7.96 18.52 -18.49
C GLY A 85 6.86 19.57 -18.29
N ARG A 86 5.57 19.20 -18.39
CA ARG A 86 4.44 20.12 -18.16
C ARG A 86 3.97 20.07 -16.70
N ARG A 87 3.84 21.23 -16.05
CA ARG A 87 3.43 21.32 -14.63
C ARG A 87 2.04 20.76 -14.36
N ARG A 88 1.10 20.98 -15.29
CA ARG A 88 -0.26 20.43 -15.18
C ARG A 88 -0.25 18.90 -15.13
N LEU A 89 0.62 18.26 -15.92
CA LEU A 89 0.78 16.81 -15.90
C LEU A 89 1.39 16.32 -14.59
N LEU A 90 2.34 17.06 -14.01
CA LEU A 90 2.87 16.74 -12.68
C LEU A 90 1.76 16.78 -11.62
N TYR A 91 0.91 17.81 -11.62
CA TYR A 91 -0.21 17.88 -10.66
C TYR A 91 -1.22 16.77 -10.88
N ALA A 92 -1.56 16.45 -12.13
CA ALA A 92 -2.46 15.35 -12.45
C ALA A 92 -1.90 14.00 -12.00
N TRP A 93 -0.62 13.73 -12.29
CA TRP A 93 0.06 12.51 -11.84
C TRP A 93 0.09 12.41 -10.32
N MET A 94 0.37 13.52 -9.63
CA MET A 94 0.45 13.52 -8.18
C MET A 94 -0.92 13.35 -7.50
N ALA A 95 -1.96 13.95 -8.07
CA ALA A 95 -3.33 13.73 -7.65
C ALA A 95 -3.76 12.27 -7.88
N ALA A 96 -3.42 11.69 -9.03
CA ALA A 96 -3.70 10.28 -9.33
C ALA A 96 -2.96 9.34 -8.37
N PHE A 97 -1.66 9.57 -8.12
CA PHE A 97 -0.89 8.78 -7.17
C PHE A 97 -1.52 8.86 -5.77
N PHE A 98 -1.86 10.05 -5.26
CA PHE A 98 -2.58 10.17 -3.99
C PHE A 98 -3.92 9.42 -3.99
N ALA A 99 -4.73 9.60 -5.03
CA ALA A 99 -6.05 8.98 -5.14
C ALA A 99 -5.96 7.45 -5.16
N PHE A 100 -5.02 6.88 -5.92
CA PHE A 100 -4.82 5.43 -5.97
C PHE A 100 -4.27 4.88 -4.64
N GLY A 101 -3.38 5.60 -3.98
CA GLY A 101 -2.90 5.21 -2.64
C GLY A 101 -4.01 5.21 -1.61
N ALA A 102 -4.85 6.26 -1.59
CA ALA A 102 -6.00 6.35 -0.70
C ALA A 102 -7.06 5.29 -1.02
N ALA A 103 -7.34 5.04 -2.30
CA ALA A 103 -8.28 4.00 -2.72
C ALA A 103 -7.80 2.60 -2.33
N GLY A 104 -6.50 2.31 -2.49
CA GLY A 104 -5.91 1.05 -2.06
C GLY A 104 -6.01 0.85 -0.54
N MET A 105 -5.77 1.90 0.25
CA MET A 105 -5.92 1.84 1.71
C MET A 105 -7.38 1.65 2.14
N ALA A 106 -8.33 2.33 1.47
CA ALA A 106 -9.75 2.20 1.77
C ALA A 106 -10.28 0.80 1.40
N GLU A 107 -9.86 0.27 0.25
CA GLU A 107 -10.20 -1.11 -0.15
C GLU A 107 -9.63 -2.11 0.84
N PHE A 108 -8.36 -1.95 1.24
CA PHE A 108 -7.73 -2.85 2.20
C PHE A 108 -8.44 -2.81 3.57
N TRP A 109 -8.79 -1.61 4.06
CA TRP A 109 -9.58 -1.47 5.29
C TRP A 109 -10.95 -2.16 5.19
N TRP A 110 -11.62 -2.04 4.06
CA TRP A 110 -12.91 -2.71 3.83
C TRP A 110 -12.74 -4.24 3.86
N TRP A 111 -11.72 -4.75 3.16
CA TRP A 111 -11.41 -6.17 3.17
C TRP A 111 -11.10 -6.67 4.59
N GLU A 112 -10.28 -5.95 5.36
CA GLU A 112 -9.99 -6.28 6.76
C GLU A 112 -11.24 -6.24 7.64
N TYR A 113 -12.13 -5.28 7.42
CA TYR A 113 -13.37 -5.16 8.16
C TYR A 113 -14.27 -6.37 7.91
N ASP A 114 -14.49 -6.71 6.63
CA ASP A 114 -15.26 -7.89 6.22
C ASP A 114 -14.66 -9.18 6.77
N TYR A 115 -13.34 -9.32 6.67
CA TYR A 115 -12.58 -10.43 7.22
C TYR A 115 -12.76 -10.58 8.75
N GLY A 116 -12.82 -9.46 9.48
CA GLY A 116 -12.91 -9.41 10.93
C GLY A 116 -14.32 -9.46 11.54
N HIS A 117 -15.37 -9.19 10.76
CA HIS A 117 -16.75 -9.00 11.26
C HIS A 117 -17.77 -9.97 10.65
N HIS A 118 -17.52 -10.55 9.47
CA HIS A 118 -18.40 -11.54 8.87
C HIS A 118 -17.91 -12.95 9.20
N LEU A 119 -18.20 -13.37 10.42
CA LEU A 119 -17.81 -14.67 10.96
C LEU A 119 -18.85 -15.74 10.61
N ASP A 120 -18.38 -16.92 10.28
CA ASP A 120 -19.20 -18.12 10.18
C ASP A 120 -19.53 -18.65 11.58
N GLU A 121 -20.52 -18.04 12.22
CA GLU A 121 -20.98 -18.45 13.54
C GLU A 121 -21.63 -19.85 13.54
N ALA A 122 -21.99 -20.41 12.38
CA ALA A 122 -22.58 -21.74 12.31
C ALA A 122 -21.50 -22.81 12.51
N ASN A 123 -20.34 -22.64 11.88
CA ASN A 123 -19.23 -23.60 11.92
C ASN A 123 -18.12 -23.25 12.94
N ALA A 124 -18.14 -22.05 13.53
CA ALA A 124 -17.18 -21.67 14.56
C ALA A 124 -17.26 -22.56 15.81
N ILE A 125 -16.10 -23.03 16.28
CA ILE A 125 -15.95 -23.82 17.52
C ILE A 125 -15.92 -22.90 18.74
N ILE A 126 -15.23 -21.76 18.63
CA ILE A 126 -15.11 -20.74 19.67
C ILE A 126 -15.97 -19.55 19.27
N LYS A 127 -16.91 -19.17 20.15
CA LYS A 127 -17.82 -18.05 19.94
C LYS A 127 -17.74 -17.09 21.11
N ILE A 128 -17.34 -15.85 20.86
CA ILE A 128 -17.34 -14.79 21.87
C ILE A 128 -18.35 -13.73 21.44
N PRO A 129 -19.50 -13.60 22.14
CA PRO A 129 -20.53 -12.65 21.77
C PRO A 129 -19.98 -11.23 21.65
N GLY A 130 -20.19 -10.58 20.50
CA GLY A 130 -19.80 -9.20 20.25
C GLY A 130 -18.30 -8.96 20.03
N MET A 131 -17.48 -10.00 19.92
CA MET A 131 -16.05 -9.85 19.59
C MET A 131 -15.85 -9.81 18.07
N SER A 132 -15.09 -8.83 17.58
CA SER A 132 -14.58 -8.83 16.20
C SER A 132 -13.08 -9.09 16.16
N TYR A 133 -12.66 -9.80 15.13
CA TYR A 133 -11.28 -10.25 14.97
C TYR A 133 -10.52 -9.43 13.91
N GLN A 134 -11.03 -8.24 13.56
CA GLN A 134 -10.36 -7.34 12.63
C GLN A 134 -8.96 -6.98 13.17
N PRO A 135 -7.88 -7.32 12.42
CA PRO A 135 -6.53 -6.85 12.72
C PRO A 135 -6.42 -5.33 12.65
N PRO A 136 -5.43 -4.71 13.32
CA PRO A 136 -5.21 -3.27 13.17
C PRO A 136 -4.64 -2.98 11.77
N LEU A 137 -5.08 -1.90 11.14
CA LEU A 137 -4.46 -1.42 9.89
C LEU A 137 -3.01 -0.95 10.12
N ILE A 138 -2.77 -0.28 11.25
CA ILE A 138 -1.46 0.15 11.75
C ILE A 138 -1.48 0.05 13.28
N GLY A 139 -0.41 -0.49 13.88
CA GLY A 139 -0.25 -0.61 15.32
C GLY A 139 -0.41 -2.06 15.79
N SER A 140 -0.92 -2.25 17.00
CA SER A 140 -1.12 -3.57 17.58
C SER A 140 -2.49 -3.69 18.25
N LYS A 141 -3.06 -4.90 18.24
CA LYS A 141 -4.35 -5.20 18.85
C LYS A 141 -4.32 -6.62 19.43
N GLN A 142 -4.82 -6.76 20.66
CA GLN A 142 -5.03 -8.06 21.27
C GLN A 142 -6.27 -8.72 20.67
N LEU A 143 -6.13 -9.93 20.13
CA LEU A 143 -7.18 -10.79 19.61
C LEU A 143 -7.14 -12.11 20.38
N LEU A 144 -8.09 -12.33 21.29
CA LEU A 144 -8.06 -13.46 22.23
C LEU A 144 -6.72 -13.53 22.99
N ASN A 145 -6.01 -14.66 22.90
CA ASN A 145 -4.73 -14.93 23.54
C ASN A 145 -3.52 -14.55 22.68
N PHE A 146 -3.74 -13.83 21.58
CA PHE A 146 -2.67 -13.43 20.66
C PHE A 146 -2.69 -11.94 20.36
N THR A 147 -1.51 -11.38 20.10
CA THR A 147 -1.39 -9.98 19.66
C THR A 147 -1.16 -9.96 18.16
N ALA A 148 -2.04 -9.28 17.43
CA ALA A 148 -1.82 -8.95 16.03
C ALA A 148 -1.09 -7.61 15.94
N VAL A 149 0.03 -7.57 15.21
CA VAL A 149 0.83 -6.37 14.97
C VAL A 149 0.88 -6.09 13.47
N SER A 150 0.65 -4.84 13.11
CA SER A 150 0.61 -4.34 11.74
C SER A 150 1.49 -3.12 11.61
N VAL A 151 2.57 -3.25 10.85
CA VAL A 151 3.51 -2.15 10.58
C VAL A 151 3.82 -2.07 9.09
N PRO A 152 4.08 -0.85 8.56
CA PRO A 152 4.50 -0.69 7.17
C PRO A 152 5.81 -1.44 6.90
N ASP A 153 5.79 -2.35 5.93
CA ASP A 153 7.00 -3.01 5.42
C ASP A 153 7.73 -2.14 4.38
N TRP A 154 8.85 -2.61 3.85
CA TRP A 154 9.71 -1.88 2.91
C TRP A 154 8.96 -1.34 1.69
N GLY A 155 7.98 -2.08 1.16
CA GLY A 155 7.16 -1.61 0.03
C GLY A 155 6.42 -0.30 0.35
N ALA A 156 5.87 -0.17 1.56
CA ALA A 156 5.18 1.05 1.98
C ALA A 156 6.14 2.24 2.15
N TRP A 157 7.34 2.00 2.70
CA TRP A 157 8.37 3.04 2.81
C TRP A 157 8.86 3.54 1.44
N ILE A 158 9.03 2.65 0.47
CA ILE A 158 9.42 2.99 -0.91
C ILE A 158 8.35 3.85 -1.57
N VAL A 159 7.07 3.46 -1.46
CA VAL A 159 5.95 4.23 -2.00
C VAL A 159 5.86 5.61 -1.34
N GLY A 160 6.02 5.68 -0.02
CA GLY A 160 6.06 6.95 0.72
C GLY A 160 7.21 7.86 0.28
N ALA A 161 8.40 7.30 0.08
CA ALA A 161 9.56 8.05 -0.42
C ALA A 161 9.33 8.56 -1.85
N ALA A 162 8.78 7.73 -2.75
CA ALA A 162 8.43 8.13 -4.10
C ALA A 162 7.38 9.27 -4.10
N PHE A 163 6.37 9.17 -3.26
CA PHE A 163 5.37 10.22 -3.08
C PHE A 163 6.00 11.53 -2.59
N ALA A 164 6.86 11.46 -1.57
CA ALA A 164 7.57 12.63 -1.04
C ALA A 164 8.44 13.31 -2.12
N LEU A 165 9.16 12.55 -2.94
CA LEU A 165 9.93 13.08 -4.07
C LEU A 165 9.02 13.78 -5.10
N GLY A 166 7.84 13.22 -5.38
CA GLY A 166 6.84 13.86 -6.22
C GLY A 166 6.33 15.20 -5.67
N VAL A 167 6.11 15.28 -4.35
CA VAL A 167 5.76 16.54 -3.67
C VAL A 167 6.91 17.55 -3.76
N ILE A 168 8.15 17.13 -3.54
CA ILE A 168 9.34 18.00 -3.71
C ILE A 168 9.42 18.49 -5.17
N ALA A 169 9.15 17.63 -6.15
CA ALA A 169 9.11 18.02 -7.56
C ALA A 169 8.06 19.12 -7.81
N ILE A 170 6.88 19.05 -7.17
CA ILE A 170 5.86 20.11 -7.23
C ILE A 170 6.40 21.42 -6.69
N VAL A 171 7.02 21.40 -5.50
CA VAL A 171 7.58 22.60 -4.86
C VAL A 171 8.64 23.23 -5.76
N VAL A 172 9.60 22.44 -6.27
CA VAL A 172 10.65 22.91 -7.18
C VAL A 172 10.07 23.45 -8.49
N ALA A 173 9.04 22.79 -9.03
CA ALA A 173 8.39 23.21 -10.27
C ALA A 173 7.65 24.54 -10.12
N ARG A 174 7.09 24.85 -8.94
CA ARG A 174 6.40 26.11 -8.63
C ARG A 174 7.35 27.30 -8.57
N HIS A 175 8.53 27.12 -7.99
CA HIS A 175 9.52 28.19 -7.79
C HIS A 175 10.38 28.50 -9.02
N SER A 176 10.35 27.66 -10.05
CA SER A 176 11.10 27.92 -11.30
C SER A 176 10.25 28.75 -12.28
N PRO A 177 10.82 29.60 -13.14
CA PRO A 177 10.11 30.12 -14.31
C PRO A 177 9.76 28.98 -15.30
N PRO A 178 8.70 29.10 -16.12
CA PRO A 178 8.49 28.15 -17.22
C PRO A 178 9.72 28.15 -18.13
N ALA A 179 10.17 26.96 -18.56
CA ALA A 179 11.31 26.83 -19.46
C ALA A 179 11.00 27.59 -20.76
N ARG A 180 11.91 28.50 -21.17
CA ARG A 180 11.79 29.19 -22.45
C ARG A 180 11.92 28.15 -23.58
N PRO A 181 11.10 28.22 -24.65
CA PRO A 181 11.32 27.38 -25.82
C PRO A 181 12.74 27.61 -26.33
N ALA A 182 13.41 26.53 -26.75
CA ALA A 182 14.72 26.63 -27.37
C ALA A 182 14.58 27.53 -28.61
N THR A 183 15.19 28.70 -28.56
CA THR A 183 15.35 29.55 -29.73
C THR A 183 16.29 28.81 -30.68
N LEU A 184 15.74 28.28 -31.77
CA LEU A 184 16.51 27.82 -32.91
C LEU A 184 17.21 29.06 -33.48
N GLY A 185 18.51 29.17 -33.25
CA GLY A 185 19.41 30.17 -33.82
C GLY A 185 20.50 29.48 -34.60
#